data_AF-A0A7X8WIA3-F1
#
_entry.id   AF-A0A7X8WIA3-F1
#
_cell.length_a   1.000
_cell.length_b   1.000
_cell.length_c   1.000
_cell.angle_alpha   90.00
_cell.angle_beta   90.00
_cell.angle_gamma   90.00
#
_symmetry.space_group_name_H-M   'P 1'
#
loop_
_entity.id
_entity.type
_entity.pdbx_description
1 polymer ?
#
loop_
_entity_poly.entity_id
_entity_poly.type
_entity_poly.pdbx_seq_one_letter_code
_entity_poly.pdbx_strand_id
1 'polypeptide(L)'
;MKKKFGICFGYLVFFNIFTGLSTWLFSALLTDKRLAIIIAAAVFVLGIFLGFTLQRKRPLPVNSAIIALSGIGTGLAVSAYFIHVNFKDFIDLATLGQNILLADIAVLTFYCLYGLSLNIPILERHIKLYTYSVLIVFLLLTIALWANQDKFLFSLVFYFYINTALFVFPLIMRVVTIKDLIFRLTVASFGALLLITLVTLIIISEGDGFDLDLSGRGVIDVESPKKSKINEPNEH
;
A
#
# COMPACT_ATOMS: atom_id res chain seq x y z
N MET A 1 1.78 -22.99 16.88
CA MET A 1 1.77 -22.32 15.56
C MET A 1 0.40 -22.28 14.89
N LYS A 2 -0.35 -23.39 14.77
CA LYS A 2 -1.65 -23.45 14.03
C LYS A 2 -2.69 -22.36 14.39
N LYS A 3 -3.00 -22.17 15.68
CA LYS A 3 -3.96 -21.13 16.14
C LYS A 3 -3.51 -19.72 15.78
N LYS A 4 -2.21 -19.44 15.94
CA LYS A 4 -1.60 -18.15 15.60
C LYS A 4 -1.68 -17.88 14.10
N PHE A 5 -1.34 -18.89 13.29
CA PHE A 5 -1.47 -18.83 11.85
C PHE A 5 -2.91 -18.51 11.43
N GLY A 6 -3.90 -19.23 11.96
CA GLY A 6 -5.31 -19.00 11.63
C GLY A 6 -5.79 -17.58 11.93
N ILE A 7 -5.38 -17.00 13.07
CA ILE A 7 -5.70 -15.60 13.40
C ILE A 7 -5.03 -14.63 12.42
N CYS A 8 -3.74 -14.79 12.17
CA CYS A 8 -3.02 -13.89 11.25
C CYS A 8 -3.56 -13.98 9.82
N PHE A 9 -3.82 -15.20 9.35
CA PHE A 9 -4.43 -15.45 8.04
C PHE A 9 -5.82 -14.83 7.95
N GLY A 10 -6.67 -15.01 8.96
CA GLY A 10 -8.00 -14.41 8.99
C GLY A 10 -7.97 -12.88 8.92
N TYR A 11 -7.04 -12.23 9.63
CA TYR A 11 -6.88 -10.77 9.58
C TYR A 11 -6.24 -10.27 8.29
N LEU A 12 -5.36 -11.06 7.67
CA LEU A 12 -4.82 -10.75 6.33
C LEU A 12 -5.93 -10.84 5.28
N VAL A 13 -6.75 -11.88 5.30
CA VAL A 13 -7.94 -11.99 4.44
C VAL A 13 -8.89 -10.82 4.67
N PHE A 14 -9.17 -10.48 5.94
CA PHE A 14 -10.00 -9.34 6.29
C PHE A 14 -9.45 -8.02 5.72
N PHE A 15 -8.15 -7.76 5.87
CA PHE A 15 -7.49 -6.59 5.30
C PHE A 15 -7.57 -6.57 3.77
N ASN A 16 -7.30 -7.69 3.09
CA ASN A 16 -7.35 -7.80 1.64
C ASN A 16 -8.77 -7.59 1.10
N ILE A 17 -9.81 -8.13 1.77
CA ILE A 17 -11.21 -7.89 1.37
C ILE A 17 -11.53 -6.40 1.37
N PHE A 18 -11.18 -5.67 2.45
CA PHE A 18 -11.41 -4.22 2.51
C PHE A 18 -10.58 -3.47 1.47
N THR A 19 -9.35 -3.91 1.21
CA THR A 19 -8.48 -3.33 0.19
C THR A 19 -9.05 -3.53 -1.22
N GLY A 20 -9.42 -4.76 -1.59
CA GLY A 20 -10.00 -5.07 -2.89
C GLY A 20 -11.34 -4.37 -3.13
N LEU A 21 -12.25 -4.41 -2.16
CA LEU A 21 -13.55 -3.74 -2.26
C LEU A 21 -13.42 -2.22 -2.39
N SER A 22 -12.56 -1.61 -1.57
CA SER A 22 -12.33 -0.16 -1.63
C SER A 22 -11.64 0.22 -2.94
N THR A 23 -10.67 -0.56 -3.41
CA THR A 23 -10.00 -0.27 -4.68
C THR A 23 -10.98 -0.29 -5.85
N TRP A 24 -11.82 -1.32 -5.91
CA TRP A 24 -12.85 -1.43 -6.93
C TRP A 24 -13.87 -0.28 -6.87
N LEU A 25 -14.38 0.02 -5.68
CA LEU A 25 -15.38 1.07 -5.46
C LEU A 25 -14.82 2.46 -5.79
N PHE A 26 -13.64 2.81 -5.28
CA PHE A 26 -13.09 4.15 -5.42
C PHE A 26 -12.45 4.40 -6.79
N SER A 27 -11.96 3.37 -7.47
CA SER A 27 -11.52 3.52 -8.87
C SER A 27 -12.70 3.78 -9.81
N ALA A 28 -13.92 3.38 -9.44
CA ALA A 28 -15.14 3.67 -10.20
C ALA A 28 -15.72 5.06 -9.89
N LEU A 29 -15.62 5.50 -8.64
CA LEU A 29 -16.26 6.73 -8.15
C LEU A 29 -15.35 7.96 -8.20
N LEU A 30 -14.04 7.79 -8.05
CA LEU A 30 -13.07 8.88 -8.02
C LEU A 30 -12.35 8.98 -9.35
N THR A 31 -12.34 10.19 -9.92
CA THR A 31 -11.55 10.54 -11.10
C THR A 31 -10.29 11.33 -10.76
N ASP A 32 -10.20 11.87 -9.55
CA ASP A 32 -9.07 12.66 -9.07
C ASP A 32 -8.14 11.83 -8.17
N LYS A 33 -6.92 11.57 -8.67
CA LYS A 33 -5.84 10.87 -7.96
C LYS A 33 -5.44 11.57 -6.66
N ARG A 34 -5.47 12.91 -6.62
CA ARG A 34 -5.07 13.70 -5.44
C ARG A 34 -6.07 13.53 -4.31
N LEU A 35 -7.36 13.58 -4.65
CA LEU A 35 -8.44 13.37 -3.70
C LEU A 35 -8.36 11.97 -3.06
N ALA A 36 -8.09 10.93 -3.86
CA ALA A 36 -7.92 9.57 -3.36
C ALA A 36 -6.76 9.45 -2.34
N ILE A 37 -5.60 10.08 -2.60
CA ILE A 37 -4.47 10.11 -1.66
C ILE A 37 -4.81 10.89 -0.38
N ILE A 38 -5.48 12.04 -0.50
CA ILE A 38 -5.88 12.86 0.66
C ILE A 38 -6.81 12.06 1.56
N ILE A 39 -7.78 11.33 1.00
CA ILE A 39 -8.68 10.47 1.77
C ILE A 39 -7.89 9.32 2.41
N ALA A 40 -6.95 8.69 1.71
CA ALA A 40 -6.09 7.65 2.30
C ALA A 40 -5.28 8.18 3.50
N ALA A 41 -4.71 9.37 3.39
CA ALA A 41 -4.01 10.04 4.48
C ALA A 41 -4.95 10.41 5.65
N ALA A 42 -6.17 10.88 5.36
CA ALA A 42 -7.17 11.15 6.38
C ALA A 42 -7.58 9.87 7.13
N VAL A 43 -7.73 8.75 6.43
CA VAL A 43 -8.02 7.43 7.02
C VAL A 43 -6.86 6.98 7.92
N PHE A 44 -5.61 7.22 7.53
CA PHE A 44 -4.44 6.95 8.37
C PHE A 44 -4.49 7.75 9.68
N VAL A 45 -4.73 9.07 9.60
CA VAL A 45 -4.82 9.96 10.77
C VAL A 45 -6.00 9.56 11.67
N LEU A 46 -7.15 9.21 11.09
CA LEU A 46 -8.30 8.70 11.83
C LEU A 46 -7.96 7.41 12.58
N GLY A 47 -7.24 6.48 11.94
CA GLY A 47 -6.76 5.26 12.58
C GLY A 47 -5.89 5.57 13.81
N ILE A 48 -4.96 6.51 13.69
CA ILE A 48 -4.09 6.95 14.80
C ILE A 48 -4.96 7.48 15.96
N PHE A 49 -5.91 8.36 15.65
CA PHE A 49 -6.82 8.92 16.65
C PHE A 49 -7.61 7.83 17.40
N LEU A 50 -8.17 6.85 16.68
CA LEU A 50 -8.87 5.71 17.26
C LEU A 50 -7.95 4.86 18.15
N GLY A 51 -6.70 4.67 17.72
CA GLY A 51 -5.66 3.96 18.47
C GLY A 51 -5.37 4.64 19.81
N PHE A 52 -5.18 5.96 19.84
CA PHE A 52 -4.87 6.67 21.08
C PHE A 52 -6.06 6.83 22.02
N THR A 53 -7.28 7.01 21.50
CA THR A 53 -8.45 7.37 22.32
C THR A 53 -9.25 6.18 22.83
N LEU A 54 -9.47 5.16 21.99
CA LEU A 54 -10.46 4.10 22.24
C LEU A 54 -9.83 2.74 22.50
N GLN A 55 -8.59 2.51 22.10
CA GLN A 55 -7.92 1.22 22.22
C GLN A 55 -7.79 0.74 23.67
N ARG A 56 -7.58 1.65 24.63
CA ARG A 56 -7.51 1.30 26.07
C ARG A 56 -8.82 0.74 26.60
N LYS A 57 -9.96 1.19 26.07
CA LYS A 57 -11.30 0.80 26.53
C LYS A 57 -11.79 -0.48 25.88
N ARG A 58 -11.59 -0.63 24.56
CA ARG A 58 -12.07 -1.78 23.78
C ARG A 58 -11.03 -2.24 22.74
N PRO A 59 -9.94 -2.90 23.18
CA PRO A 59 -8.77 -3.14 22.33
C PRO A 59 -9.07 -4.01 21.11
N LEU A 60 -9.90 -5.05 21.26
CA LEU A 60 -10.22 -5.97 20.17
C LEU A 60 -11.02 -5.30 19.04
N PRO A 61 -12.24 -4.77 19.27
CA PRO A 61 -13.02 -4.18 18.18
C PRO A 61 -12.36 -2.94 17.60
N VAL A 62 -11.63 -2.15 18.40
CA VAL A 62 -10.88 -0.98 17.91
C VAL A 62 -9.76 -1.41 16.98
N ASN A 63 -8.96 -2.42 17.35
CA ASN A 63 -7.90 -2.92 16.47
C ASN A 63 -8.47 -3.51 15.17
N SER A 64 -9.58 -4.25 15.22
CA SER A 64 -10.24 -4.76 14.02
C SER A 64 -10.76 -3.63 13.12
N ALA A 65 -11.37 -2.59 13.69
CA ALA A 65 -11.82 -1.42 12.95
C ALA A 65 -10.65 -0.68 12.30
N ILE A 66 -9.52 -0.53 13.00
CA ILE A 66 -8.31 0.10 12.44
C ILE A 66 -7.73 -0.74 11.31
N ILE A 67 -7.74 -2.08 11.39
CA ILE A 67 -7.30 -2.95 10.29
C ILE A 67 -8.21 -2.77 9.07
N ALA A 68 -9.54 -2.71 9.27
CA ALA A 68 -10.49 -2.44 8.18
C ALA A 68 -10.23 -1.08 7.54
N LEU A 69 -10.08 -0.02 8.35
CA LEU A 69 -9.73 1.32 7.88
C LEU A 69 -8.40 1.32 7.13
N SER A 70 -7.40 0.59 7.61
CA SER A 70 -6.11 0.48 6.94
C SER A 70 -6.25 -0.20 5.57
N GLY A 71 -7.09 -1.24 5.46
CA GLY A 71 -7.41 -1.86 4.18
C GLY A 71 -8.12 -0.89 3.23
N ILE A 72 -9.11 -0.13 3.72
CA ILE A 72 -9.81 0.90 2.94
C ILE A 72 -8.83 1.98 2.44
N GLY A 73 -7.99 2.51 3.32
CA GLY A 73 -6.98 3.50 2.95
C GLY A 73 -5.98 2.95 1.94
N THR A 74 -5.60 1.68 2.08
CA THR A 74 -4.66 1.02 1.15
C THR A 74 -5.31 0.91 -0.22
N GLY A 75 -6.59 0.53 -0.29
CA GLY A 75 -7.29 0.46 -1.57
C GLY A 75 -7.54 1.83 -2.21
N LEU A 76 -7.72 2.89 -1.41
CA LEU A 76 -7.72 4.27 -1.92
C LEU A 76 -6.38 4.68 -2.54
N ALA A 77 -5.26 4.36 -1.86
CA ALA A 77 -3.92 4.62 -2.39
C ALA A 77 -3.67 3.82 -3.68
N VAL A 78 -4.06 2.55 -3.72
CA VAL A 78 -3.96 1.73 -4.94
C VAL A 78 -4.87 2.28 -6.05
N SER A 79 -6.08 2.75 -5.73
CA SER A 79 -6.98 3.40 -6.71
C SER A 79 -6.35 4.66 -7.30
N ALA A 80 -5.71 5.50 -6.47
CA ALA A 80 -5.05 6.72 -6.91
C ALA A 80 -3.95 6.43 -7.96
N TYR A 81 -3.21 5.34 -7.76
CA TYR A 81 -2.23 4.86 -8.72
C TYR A 81 -2.87 4.50 -10.06
N PHE A 82 -3.95 3.71 -10.04
CA PHE A 82 -4.64 3.31 -11.27
C PHE A 82 -5.27 4.50 -11.99
N ILE A 83 -5.85 5.46 -11.26
CA ILE A 83 -6.33 6.72 -11.84
C ILE A 83 -5.16 7.49 -12.49
N HIS A 84 -3.99 7.56 -11.85
CA HIS A 84 -2.84 8.30 -12.35
C HIS A 84 -2.28 7.77 -13.67
N VAL A 85 -2.20 6.46 -13.84
CA VAL A 85 -1.66 5.82 -15.05
C VAL A 85 -2.57 6.07 -16.28
N ASN A 86 -3.62 6.89 -16.14
CA ASN A 86 -4.49 7.34 -17.22
C ASN A 86 -5.07 6.15 -17.97
N PHE A 87 -5.73 5.26 -17.23
CA PHE A 87 -6.68 4.30 -17.80
C PHE A 87 -7.94 5.00 -18.34
N LYS A 88 -7.76 6.09 -19.10
CA LYS A 88 -8.81 6.80 -19.82
C LYS A 88 -9.31 5.99 -21.02
N ASP A 89 -8.47 5.10 -21.55
CA ASP A 89 -8.88 4.12 -22.56
C ASP A 89 -9.30 2.84 -21.86
N PHE A 90 -10.55 2.80 -21.39
CA PHE A 90 -11.30 1.57 -21.05
C PHE A 90 -10.46 0.42 -20.47
N ILE A 91 -9.79 0.61 -19.32
CA ILE A 91 -9.67 -0.56 -18.46
C ILE A 91 -11.07 -0.81 -17.92
N ASP A 92 -11.65 -1.90 -18.42
CA ASP A 92 -12.81 -2.52 -17.84
C ASP A 92 -12.55 -2.63 -16.33
N LEU A 93 -13.45 -2.08 -15.53
CA LEU A 93 -13.43 -2.20 -14.07
C LEU A 93 -13.24 -3.67 -13.65
N ALA A 94 -13.65 -4.61 -14.50
CA ALA A 94 -13.38 -6.04 -14.39
C ALA A 94 -11.88 -6.39 -14.44
N THR A 95 -11.10 -5.86 -15.39
CA THR A 95 -9.65 -6.11 -15.48
C THR A 95 -8.92 -5.53 -14.28
N LEU A 96 -9.30 -4.35 -13.80
CA LEU A 96 -8.76 -3.79 -12.56
C LEU A 96 -9.03 -4.71 -11.37
N GLY A 97 -10.30 -5.09 -11.16
CA GLY A 97 -10.71 -5.99 -10.10
C GLY A 97 -10.03 -7.35 -10.16
N GLN A 98 -9.85 -7.91 -11.36
CA GLN A 98 -9.12 -9.16 -11.59
C GLN A 98 -7.67 -9.07 -11.15
N ASN A 99 -6.98 -7.97 -11.46
CA ASN A 99 -5.57 -7.81 -11.13
C ASN A 99 -5.32 -7.64 -9.64
N ILE A 100 -6.18 -6.89 -8.94
CA ILE A 100 -6.12 -6.76 -7.48
C ILE A 100 -6.46 -8.10 -6.82
N LEU A 101 -7.49 -8.78 -7.30
CA LEU A 101 -7.85 -10.12 -6.81
C LEU A 101 -6.69 -11.11 -7.00
N LEU A 102 -6.01 -11.07 -8.15
CA LEU A 102 -4.84 -11.91 -8.41
C LEU A 102 -3.70 -11.60 -7.44
N ALA A 103 -3.43 -10.32 -7.17
CA ALA A 103 -2.41 -9.91 -6.20
C ALA A 103 -2.77 -10.36 -4.78
N ASP A 104 -4.04 -10.24 -4.37
CA ASP A 104 -4.52 -10.73 -3.08
C ASP A 104 -4.40 -12.24 -2.96
N ILE A 105 -4.78 -12.99 -4.01
CA ILE A 105 -4.61 -14.44 -4.07
C ILE A 105 -3.13 -14.81 -3.99
N ALA A 106 -2.25 -14.07 -4.67
CA ALA A 106 -0.81 -14.30 -4.61
C ALA A 106 -0.28 -14.08 -3.18
N VAL A 107 -0.66 -12.99 -2.50
CA VAL A 107 -0.29 -12.71 -1.10
C VAL A 107 -0.76 -13.85 -0.18
N LEU A 108 -2.01 -14.28 -0.32
CA LEU A 108 -2.58 -15.36 0.49
C LEU A 108 -1.91 -16.71 0.22
N THR A 109 -1.64 -17.00 -1.06
CA THR A 109 -0.95 -18.23 -1.49
C THR A 109 0.46 -18.27 -0.92
N PHE A 110 1.20 -17.18 -1.06
CA PHE A 110 2.52 -17.03 -0.44
C PHE A 110 2.43 -17.28 1.07
N TYR A 111 1.47 -16.66 1.75
CA TYR A 111 1.32 -16.79 3.19
C TYR A 111 1.03 -18.23 3.63
N CYS A 112 0.21 -18.95 2.86
CA CYS A 112 -0.05 -20.37 3.05
C CYS A 112 1.20 -21.23 2.83
N LEU A 113 1.92 -21.04 1.72
CA LEU A 113 3.15 -21.76 1.42
C LEU A 113 4.23 -21.50 2.48
N TYR A 114 4.38 -20.24 2.91
CA TYR A 114 5.27 -19.87 3.99
C TYR A 114 4.86 -20.55 5.30
N GLY A 115 3.57 -20.52 5.66
CA GLY A 115 3.06 -21.23 6.85
C GLY A 115 3.30 -22.74 6.80
N LEU A 116 3.14 -23.37 5.63
CA LEU A 116 3.45 -24.79 5.42
C LEU A 116 4.94 -25.08 5.55
N SER A 117 5.80 -24.20 5.03
CA SER A 117 7.26 -24.36 5.13
C SER A 117 7.75 -24.35 6.59
N LEU A 118 7.03 -23.69 7.50
CA LEU A 118 7.33 -23.72 8.93
C LEU A 118 7.03 -25.07 9.61
N ASN A 119 6.39 -26.03 8.93
CA ASN A 119 6.29 -27.41 9.44
C ASN A 119 7.59 -28.21 9.21
N ILE A 120 8.55 -27.67 8.45
CA ILE A 120 9.86 -28.30 8.23
C ILE A 120 10.77 -27.96 9.43
N PRO A 121 11.27 -28.95 10.20
CA PRO A 121 11.97 -28.71 11.47
C PRO A 121 13.19 -27.79 11.37
N ILE A 122 13.93 -27.90 10.26
CA ILE A 122 15.13 -27.08 10.02
C ILE A 122 14.74 -25.61 9.81
N LEU A 123 13.67 -25.36 9.05
CA LEU A 123 13.20 -23.99 8.78
C LEU A 123 12.58 -23.36 10.03
N GLU A 124 11.83 -24.13 10.82
CA GLU A 124 11.27 -23.66 12.09
C GLU A 124 12.37 -23.29 13.09
N ARG A 125 13.41 -24.12 13.21
CA ARG A 125 14.55 -23.86 14.11
C ARG A 125 15.26 -22.54 13.78
N HIS A 126 15.33 -22.19 12.50
CA HIS A 126 16.00 -20.97 12.01
C HIS A 126 15.02 -19.94 11.45
N ILE A 127 13.80 -19.87 12.00
CA ILE A 127 12.69 -19.08 11.44
C ILE A 127 13.05 -17.64 11.08
N LYS A 128 13.84 -16.94 11.90
CA LYS A 128 14.27 -15.57 11.63
C LYS A 128 15.17 -15.49 10.39
N LEU A 129 16.22 -16.31 10.35
CA LEU A 129 17.16 -16.35 9.24
C LEU A 129 16.45 -16.76 7.94
N TYR A 130 15.61 -17.78 8.01
CA TYR A 130 14.78 -18.23 6.89
C TYR A 130 13.89 -17.08 6.37
N THR A 131 13.17 -16.41 7.27
CA THR A 131 12.28 -15.30 6.90
C THR A 131 13.04 -14.16 6.25
N TYR A 132 14.13 -13.70 6.86
CA TYR A 132 14.92 -12.60 6.29
C TYR A 132 15.50 -12.97 4.93
N SER A 133 15.96 -14.21 4.76
CA SER A 133 16.45 -14.69 3.47
C SER A 133 15.36 -14.69 2.40
N VAL A 134 14.16 -15.19 2.73
CA VAL A 134 13.00 -15.19 1.81
C VAL A 134 12.59 -13.76 1.44
N LEU A 135 12.52 -12.86 2.42
CA LEU A 135 12.16 -11.45 2.18
C LEU A 135 13.22 -10.71 1.37
N ILE A 136 14.51 -10.98 1.58
CA ILE A 136 15.59 -10.41 0.75
C ILE A 136 15.49 -10.91 -0.69
N VAL A 137 15.29 -12.22 -0.90
CA VAL A 137 15.10 -12.78 -2.24
C VAL A 137 13.89 -12.14 -2.92
N PHE A 138 12.78 -11.99 -2.21
CA PHE A 138 11.59 -11.34 -2.74
C PHE A 138 11.80 -9.87 -3.04
N LEU A 139 12.53 -9.13 -2.19
CA LEU A 139 12.89 -7.74 -2.45
C LEU A 139 13.73 -7.63 -3.74
N LEU A 140 14.73 -8.49 -3.90
CA LEU A 140 15.56 -8.52 -5.11
C LEU A 140 14.73 -8.86 -6.35
N LEU A 141 13.79 -9.81 -6.25
CA LEU A 141 12.86 -10.13 -7.34
C LEU A 141 11.93 -8.95 -7.65
N THR A 142 11.40 -8.27 -6.64
CA THR A 142 10.57 -7.07 -6.80
C THR A 142 11.35 -5.94 -7.47
N ILE A 143 12.61 -5.71 -7.10
CA ILE A 143 13.50 -4.73 -7.73
C ILE A 143 13.86 -5.15 -9.17
N ALA A 144 14.12 -6.43 -9.41
CA ALA A 144 14.42 -6.92 -10.75
C ALA A 144 13.20 -6.81 -11.68
N LEU A 145 11.99 -7.09 -11.17
CA LEU A 145 10.74 -6.87 -11.89
C LEU A 145 10.48 -5.38 -12.10
N TRP A 146 10.82 -4.52 -11.13
CA TRP A 146 10.75 -3.07 -11.29
C TRP A 146 11.60 -2.56 -12.45
N ALA A 147 12.83 -3.04 -12.59
CA ALA A 147 13.72 -2.59 -13.66
C ALA A 147 13.28 -3.02 -15.08
N ASN A 148 12.43 -4.04 -15.21
CA ASN A 148 12.20 -4.74 -16.47
C ASN A 148 10.72 -4.84 -16.91
N GLN A 149 9.77 -4.30 -16.14
CA GLN A 149 8.33 -4.47 -16.41
C GLN A 149 7.62 -3.14 -16.67
N ASP A 150 6.49 -3.23 -17.37
CA ASP A 150 5.58 -2.11 -17.56
C ASP A 150 5.12 -1.55 -16.22
N LYS A 151 4.90 -0.22 -16.19
CA LYS A 151 4.43 0.53 -15.00
C LYS A 151 3.24 -0.17 -14.33
N PHE A 152 2.34 -0.78 -15.08
CA PHE A 152 1.18 -1.49 -14.53
C PHE A 152 1.52 -2.62 -13.54
N LEU A 153 2.40 -3.55 -13.93
CA LEU A 153 2.79 -4.69 -13.10
C LEU A 153 3.55 -4.24 -11.85
N PHE A 154 4.25 -3.12 -11.93
CA PHE A 154 5.06 -2.58 -10.84
C PHE A 154 4.25 -2.32 -9.56
N SER A 155 3.09 -1.65 -9.62
CA SER A 155 2.31 -1.35 -8.42
C SER A 155 1.76 -2.62 -7.75
N LEU A 156 1.42 -3.64 -8.53
CA LEU A 156 0.93 -4.91 -8.00
C LEU A 156 2.05 -5.74 -7.35
N VAL A 157 3.25 -5.71 -7.93
CA VAL A 157 4.43 -6.40 -7.38
C VAL A 157 4.89 -5.73 -6.07
N PHE A 158 4.88 -4.40 -5.98
CA PHE A 158 5.18 -3.68 -4.74
C PHE A 158 4.10 -3.90 -3.67
N TYR A 159 2.83 -3.83 -4.07
CA TYR A 159 1.70 -4.18 -3.19
C TYR A 159 1.87 -5.58 -2.60
N PHE A 160 2.17 -6.58 -3.44
CA PHE A 160 2.44 -7.95 -3.03
C PHE A 160 3.59 -8.01 -2.02
N TYR A 161 4.75 -7.43 -2.36
CA TYR A 161 5.92 -7.46 -1.50
C TYR A 161 5.68 -6.81 -0.13
N ILE A 162 5.10 -5.61 -0.10
CA ILE A 162 4.86 -4.87 1.14
C ILE A 162 3.91 -5.65 2.07
N ASN A 163 2.80 -6.15 1.53
CA ASN A 163 1.85 -6.92 2.33
C ASN A 163 2.45 -8.23 2.83
N THR A 164 3.15 -8.96 1.96
CA THR A 164 3.87 -10.17 2.34
C THR A 164 4.89 -9.90 3.45
N ALA A 165 5.75 -8.90 3.28
CA ALA A 165 6.78 -8.57 4.25
C ALA A 165 6.19 -8.22 5.62
N LEU A 166 5.18 -7.34 5.64
CA LEU A 166 4.61 -6.84 6.89
C LEU A 166 3.79 -7.88 7.65
N PHE A 167 2.97 -8.69 6.96
CA PHE A 167 2.09 -9.66 7.62
C PHE A 167 2.81 -10.94 8.05
N VAL A 168 3.99 -11.25 7.52
CA VAL A 168 4.83 -12.36 8.00
C VAL A 168 5.42 -12.06 9.38
N PHE A 169 5.71 -10.80 9.73
CA PHE A 169 6.32 -10.45 11.02
C PHE A 169 5.48 -10.86 12.25
N PRO A 170 4.17 -10.55 12.31
CA PRO A 170 3.30 -11.05 13.37
C PRO A 170 3.34 -12.57 13.54
N LEU A 171 3.53 -13.34 12.46
CA LEU A 171 3.58 -14.81 12.47
C LEU A 171 4.83 -15.38 13.16
N ILE A 172 5.98 -14.73 13.03
CA ILE A 172 7.26 -15.23 13.56
C ILE A 172 7.64 -14.68 14.93
N MET A 173 7.05 -13.55 15.33
CA MET A 173 7.37 -12.91 16.62
C MET A 173 6.86 -13.72 17.81
N ARG A 174 7.55 -13.64 18.96
CA ARG A 174 6.99 -14.19 20.21
C ARG A 174 5.82 -13.32 20.63
N VAL A 175 4.68 -13.96 20.88
CA VAL A 175 3.44 -13.29 21.25
C VAL A 175 2.87 -13.96 22.49
N VAL A 176 2.64 -13.16 23.53
CA VAL A 176 2.21 -13.65 24.86
C VAL A 176 0.69 -13.78 24.93
N THR A 177 -0.05 -12.87 24.28
CA THR A 177 -1.51 -12.84 24.32
C THR A 177 -2.12 -12.61 22.93
N ILE A 178 -3.37 -13.04 22.73
CA ILE A 178 -4.12 -12.76 21.49
C ILE A 178 -4.26 -11.24 21.26
N LYS A 179 -4.40 -10.45 22.32
CA LYS A 179 -4.48 -8.98 22.24
C LYS A 179 -3.19 -8.39 21.65
N ASP A 180 -2.03 -8.88 22.10
CA ASP A 180 -0.72 -8.49 21.54
C ASP A 180 -0.58 -8.93 20.07
N LEU A 181 -1.08 -10.12 19.71
CA LEU A 181 -1.09 -10.56 18.31
C LEU A 181 -1.86 -9.60 17.41
N ILE A 182 -3.08 -9.26 17.82
CA ILE A 182 -3.98 -8.39 17.07
C ILE A 182 -3.40 -6.97 16.99
N PHE A 183 -2.79 -6.47 18.05
CA PHE A 183 -2.09 -5.19 18.02
C PHE A 183 -0.95 -5.19 16.99
N ARG A 184 -0.13 -6.25 16.94
CA ARG A 184 0.94 -6.37 15.93
C ARG A 184 0.39 -6.44 14.50
N LEU A 185 -0.76 -7.09 14.30
CA LEU A 185 -1.46 -7.08 13.02
C LEU A 185 -1.96 -5.68 12.67
N THR A 186 -2.50 -4.92 13.63
CA THR A 186 -2.86 -3.50 13.45
C THR A 186 -1.66 -2.66 13.03
N VAL A 187 -0.50 -2.84 13.66
CA VAL A 187 0.74 -2.16 13.27
C VAL A 187 1.19 -2.55 11.86
N ALA A 188 1.09 -3.84 11.50
CA ALA A 188 1.40 -4.30 10.15
C ALA A 188 0.46 -3.67 9.11
N SER A 189 -0.84 -3.58 9.38
CA SER A 189 -1.81 -2.92 8.50
C SER A 189 -1.56 -1.43 8.35
N PHE A 190 -1.19 -0.72 9.42
CA PHE A 190 -0.75 0.67 9.33
C PHE A 190 0.51 0.83 8.49
N GLY A 191 1.49 -0.05 8.68
CA GLY A 191 2.71 -0.08 7.89
C GLY A 191 2.39 -0.27 6.41
N ALA A 192 1.43 -1.14 6.08
CA ALA A 192 1.03 -1.41 4.70
C ALA A 192 0.39 -0.17 4.09
N LEU A 193 -0.60 0.43 4.78
CA LEU A 193 -1.22 1.68 4.37
C LEU A 193 -0.18 2.78 4.13
N LEU A 194 0.71 3.01 5.10
CA LEU A 194 1.72 4.06 5.03
C LEU A 194 2.68 3.84 3.85
N LEU A 195 3.27 2.65 3.74
CA LEU A 195 4.27 2.36 2.71
C LEU A 195 3.65 2.34 1.32
N ILE A 196 2.47 1.76 1.15
CA ILE A 196 1.78 1.75 -0.15
C ILE A 196 1.37 3.18 -0.53
N THR A 197 0.85 3.98 0.39
CA THR A 197 0.54 5.39 0.11
C THR A 197 1.78 6.18 -0.27
N LEU A 198 2.90 5.98 0.43
CA LEU A 198 4.16 6.67 0.15
C LEU A 198 4.74 6.26 -1.19
N VAL A 199 4.75 4.96 -1.51
CA VAL A 199 5.18 4.46 -2.82
C VAL A 199 4.29 5.02 -3.92
N THR A 200 2.97 4.99 -3.76
CA THR A 200 2.04 5.61 -4.72
C THR A 200 2.30 7.09 -4.92
N LEU A 201 2.55 7.84 -3.83
CA LEU A 201 2.86 9.26 -3.90
C LEU A 201 4.14 9.51 -4.69
N ILE A 202 5.22 8.76 -4.41
CA ILE A 202 6.48 8.85 -5.16
C ILE A 202 6.23 8.65 -6.64
N ILE A 203 5.53 7.58 -7.02
CA ILE A 203 5.26 7.28 -8.44
C ILE A 203 4.48 8.41 -9.12
N ILE A 204 3.44 8.91 -8.46
CA ILE A 204 2.61 10.00 -8.99
C ILE A 204 3.44 11.27 -9.13
N SER A 205 4.34 11.55 -8.18
CA SER A 205 5.20 12.73 -8.17
C SER A 205 6.35 12.68 -9.19
N GLU A 206 6.82 11.50 -9.56
CA GLU A 206 7.84 11.31 -10.59
C GLU A 206 7.23 11.40 -12.01
N GLY A 207 5.93 11.12 -12.16
CA GLY A 207 5.21 11.17 -13.44
C GLY A 207 4.57 12.52 -13.78
N ASP A 208 4.11 13.26 -12.77
CA ASP A 208 3.67 14.65 -12.85
C ASP A 208 4.31 15.34 -11.65
N GLY A 209 5.11 16.38 -11.87
CA GLY A 209 5.59 17.23 -10.77
C GLY A 209 4.42 17.54 -9.84
N PHE A 210 4.58 17.22 -8.56
CA PHE A 210 3.53 17.31 -7.56
C PHE A 210 3.28 18.78 -7.23
N ASP A 211 2.76 19.55 -8.19
CA ASP A 211 2.19 20.88 -7.97
C ASP A 211 0.90 20.66 -7.20
N LEU A 212 1.06 20.55 -5.88
CA LEU A 212 0.03 20.77 -4.88
C LEU A 212 -0.44 22.21 -5.04
N ASP A 213 -1.21 22.45 -6.09
CA ASP A 213 -2.01 23.67 -6.19
C ASP A 213 -3.18 23.51 -5.22
N LEU A 214 -2.85 23.69 -3.94
CA LEU A 214 -3.77 23.86 -2.83
C LEU A 214 -4.35 25.29 -2.81
N SER A 215 -4.04 26.11 -3.83
CA SER A 215 -4.63 27.43 -3.98
C SER A 215 -5.97 27.31 -4.71
N GLY A 216 -6.99 26.92 -3.95
CA GLY A 216 -8.37 27.25 -4.32
C GLY A 216 -8.55 28.77 -4.27
N ARG A 217 -7.99 29.51 -5.24
CA ARG A 217 -8.27 30.92 -5.58
C ARG A 217 -7.33 31.38 -6.71
N GLY A 218 -7.93 31.57 -7.89
CA GLY A 218 -7.57 32.62 -8.85
C GLY A 218 -6.14 32.66 -9.37
N VAL A 219 -6.00 32.33 -10.66
CA VAL A 219 -4.90 32.71 -11.56
C VAL A 219 -4.18 33.98 -11.07
N ILE A 220 -2.96 33.81 -10.57
CA ILE A 220 -1.95 34.87 -10.62
C ILE A 220 -0.89 34.33 -11.55
N ASP A 221 -0.94 34.79 -12.80
CA ASP A 221 0.15 34.67 -13.75
C ASP A 221 1.40 35.29 -13.12
N VAL A 222 2.32 34.45 -12.67
CA VAL A 222 3.69 34.90 -12.43
C VAL A 222 4.35 34.94 -13.80
N GLU A 223 4.22 36.09 -14.47
CA GLU A 223 4.97 36.42 -15.67
C GLU A 223 6.46 36.18 -15.38
N SER A 224 7.04 35.17 -16.05
CA SER A 224 8.48 34.99 -16.07
C SER A 224 9.12 36.27 -16.62
N PRO A 225 10.20 36.79 -16.01
CA PRO A 225 10.80 38.02 -16.49
C PRO A 225 11.31 37.80 -17.91
N LYS A 226 10.71 38.52 -18.87
CA LYS A 226 11.18 38.62 -20.25
C LYS A 226 12.68 38.95 -20.21
N LYS A 227 13.52 38.04 -20.72
CA LYS A 227 14.88 38.38 -21.10
C LYS A 227 14.81 39.54 -22.09
N SER A 228 15.19 40.72 -21.61
CA SER A 228 15.51 41.88 -22.44
C SER A 228 16.53 41.43 -23.49
N LYS A 229 16.16 41.47 -24.77
CA LYS A 229 17.12 41.39 -25.87
C LYS A 229 17.95 42.67 -25.81
N ILE A 230 19.19 42.55 -25.33
CA ILE A 230 20.21 43.57 -25.54
C ILE A 230 20.66 43.42 -27.00
N ASN A 231 20.42 44.47 -27.78
CA ASN A 231 20.96 44.61 -29.12
C ASN A 231 22.48 44.66 -29.04
N GLU A 232 23.16 43.76 -29.75
CA GLU A 232 24.54 43.98 -30.16
C GLU A 232 24.59 44.38 -31.64
N PRO A 233 25.53 45.25 -32.03
CA PRO A 233 25.50 45.95 -33.30
C PRO A 233 25.97 45.06 -34.45
N ASN A 234 25.36 45.24 -35.63
CA ASN A 234 25.87 44.69 -36.88
C ASN A 234 27.30 45.20 -37.13
N GLU A 235 28.27 44.30 -37.21
CA GLU A 235 29.52 44.52 -37.92
C GLU A 235 29.39 43.98 -39.36
N HIS A 236 29.89 44.81 -40.28
CA HIS A 236 30.03 44.67 -41.74
C HIS A 236 28.88 45.13 -42.64
#